data_AF-A0A2V2G7F6-F1
#
_entry.id   AF-A0A2V2G7F6-F1
#
_cell.length_a   1.000
_cell.length_b   1.000
_cell.length_c   1.000
_cell.angle_alpha   90.00
_cell.angle_beta   90.00
_cell.angle_gamma   90.00
#
_symmetry.space_group_name_H-M   'P 1'
#
loop_
_entity.id
_entity.type
_entity.pdbx_description
1 polymer ?
#
loop_
_entity_poly.entity_id
_entity_poly.type
_entity_poly.pdbx_seq_one_letter_code
_entity_poly.pdbx_strand_id
1 'polypeptide(L)' 'MNTNKNKPVDKGKKQVPLRISPKLYDAIAAWAEDDFRSLNGQIEYLLTECVKQRKKNGKYVSNELDIPPELDIE' A
#
# COMPACT_ATOMS: atom_id res chain seq x y z
N MET A 1 -9.08 -14.88 -41.61
CA MET A 1 -8.07 -15.12 -40.55
C MET A 1 -7.71 -13.79 -39.90
N ASN A 2 -7.92 -13.66 -38.59
CA ASN A 2 -6.94 -13.12 -37.64
C ASN A 2 -7.46 -13.38 -36.22
N THR A 3 -7.00 -14.51 -35.70
CA THR A 3 -7.17 -14.96 -34.33
C THR A 3 -6.07 -14.34 -33.47
N ASN A 4 -6.46 -13.59 -32.44
CA ASN A 4 -5.66 -13.53 -31.21
C ASN A 4 -6.64 -13.33 -30.05
N LYS A 5 -7.28 -14.43 -29.63
CA LYS A 5 -6.88 -15.28 -28.50
C LYS A 5 -6.95 -14.51 -27.17
N ASN A 6 -8.05 -14.75 -26.46
CA ASN A 6 -8.22 -14.73 -25.00
C ASN A 6 -6.93 -14.42 -24.23
N LYS A 7 -6.78 -13.15 -23.82
CA LYS A 7 -6.01 -12.84 -22.62
C LYS A 7 -6.90 -13.22 -21.43
N PRO A 8 -6.43 -14.01 -20.44
CA PRO A 8 -7.22 -14.21 -19.24
C PRO A 8 -7.53 -12.84 -18.66
N VAL A 9 -8.80 -12.61 -18.33
CA VAL A 9 -9.18 -11.46 -17.51
C VAL A 9 -8.61 -11.75 -16.12
N ASP A 10 -7.32 -11.44 -15.91
CA ASP A 10 -6.86 -11.01 -14.60
C ASP A 10 -7.95 -10.06 -14.09
N LYS A 11 -8.48 -10.27 -12.89
CA LYS A 11 -9.30 -9.25 -12.23
C LYS A 11 -8.39 -8.03 -12.03
N GLY A 12 -8.25 -7.24 -13.08
CA GLY A 12 -7.06 -6.43 -13.33
C GLY A 12 -6.94 -5.34 -12.28
N LYS A 13 -5.73 -5.16 -11.75
CA LYS A 13 -5.43 -4.03 -10.86
C LYS A 13 -5.81 -2.73 -11.59
N LYS A 14 -6.72 -1.96 -11.01
CA LYS A 14 -7.15 -0.68 -11.57
C LYS A 14 -6.03 0.33 -11.40
N GLN A 15 -5.54 0.88 -12.51
CA GLN A 15 -4.57 1.97 -12.48
C GLN A 15 -5.29 3.28 -12.13
N VAL A 16 -4.81 3.97 -11.09
CA VAL A 16 -5.35 5.26 -10.64
C VAL A 16 -4.19 6.26 -10.61
N PRO A 17 -4.25 7.37 -11.36
CA PRO A 17 -3.23 8.40 -11.26
C PRO A 17 -3.31 9.04 -9.86
N LEU A 18 -2.22 8.93 -9.10
CA LEU A 18 -2.14 9.46 -7.74
C LEU A 18 -1.19 10.66 -7.72
N ARG A 19 -1.67 11.79 -7.17
CA ARG A 19 -0.84 12.96 -6.92
C ARG A 19 -0.48 12.99 -5.43
N ILE A 20 0.80 12.96 -5.12
CA ILE A 20 1.32 13.08 -3.76
C ILE A 20 2.44 14.12 -3.73
N SER A 21 2.70 14.70 -2.55
CA SER A 21 3.84 15.59 -2.38
C SER A 21 5.16 14.81 -2.47
N PRO A 22 6.25 15.44 -2.94
CA PRO A 22 7.56 14.78 -3.01
C PRO A 22 8.02 14.22 -1.65
N LYS A 23 7.85 15.00 -0.58
CA LYS A 23 8.20 14.58 0.77
C LYS A 23 7.49 13.29 1.21
N LEU A 24 6.22 13.12 0.84
CA LEU A 24 5.48 11.90 1.15
C LEU A 24 5.94 10.72 0.29
N TYR A 25 6.23 10.97 -0.99
CA TYR A 25 6.81 9.96 -1.87
C TYR A 25 8.11 9.41 -1.28
N ASP A 26 9.03 10.29 -0.88
CA ASP A 26 10.34 9.92 -0.34
C ASP A 26 10.21 9.09 0.95
N ALA A 27 9.28 9.48 1.84
CA ALA A 27 9.02 8.74 3.06
C ALA A 27 8.46 7.32 2.80
N ILE A 28 7.55 7.17 1.84
CA ILE A 28 7.02 5.85 1.47
C ILE A 28 8.09 5.02 0.76
N ALA A 29 8.94 5.64 -0.06
CA ALA A 29 10.03 4.96 -0.75
C ALA A 29 11.07 4.39 0.24
N ALA A 30 11.53 5.20 1.20
CA ALA A 30 12.44 4.75 2.25
C ALA A 30 11.86 3.56 3.04
N TRP A 31 10.59 3.64 3.43
CA TRP A 31 9.95 2.54 4.13
C TRP A 31 9.81 1.28 3.25
N ALA A 32 9.48 1.45 1.97
CA ALA A 32 9.43 0.31 1.04
C ALA A 32 10.80 -0.36 0.90
N GLU A 33 11.90 0.42 0.90
CA GLU A 33 13.27 -0.11 0.87
C GLU A 33 13.60 -0.89 2.14
N ASP A 34 13.27 -0.35 3.32
CA ASP A 34 13.48 -1.03 4.62
C ASP A 34 12.75 -2.39 4.69
N ASP A 35 11.54 -2.45 4.13
CA ASP A 35 10.71 -3.65 4.08
C ASP A 35 11.01 -4.57 2.87
N PHE A 36 12.00 -4.23 2.03
CA PHE A 36 12.31 -4.92 0.76
C PHE A 36 11.11 -5.10 -0.18
N ARG A 37 10.25 -4.08 -0.27
CA ARG A 37 9.05 -4.04 -1.14
C ARG A 37 9.21 -3.04 -2.27
N SER A 38 8.47 -3.27 -3.35
CA SER A 38 8.28 -2.22 -4.36
C SER A 38 7.44 -1.08 -3.80
N LEU A 39 7.70 0.15 -4.26
CA LEU A 39 6.92 1.32 -3.88
C LEU A 39 5.40 1.13 -4.11
N ASN A 40 5.01 0.58 -5.26
CA ASN A 40 3.60 0.31 -5.56
C ASN A 40 3.00 -0.73 -4.60
N GLY A 41 3.78 -1.75 -4.23
CA GLY A 41 3.38 -2.75 -3.23
C GLY A 41 3.18 -2.13 -1.85
N GLN A 42 4.05 -1.18 -1.47
CA GLN A 42 3.93 -0.47 -0.20
C GLN A 42 2.68 0.44 -0.17
N ILE A 43 2.41 1.16 -1.25
CA ILE A 43 1.19 1.97 -1.38
C ILE A 43 -0.06 1.08 -1.30
N GLU A 44 -0.07 -0.06 -2.00
CA GLU A 44 -1.18 -1.02 -1.97
C GLU A 44 -1.41 -1.58 -0.56
N TYR A 45 -0.34 -1.94 0.16
CA TYR A 45 -0.40 -2.39 1.55
C TYR A 45 -1.03 -1.33 2.46
N LEU A 46 -0.54 -0.08 2.41
CA LEU A 46 -1.04 1.00 3.25
C LEU A 46 -2.53 1.28 3.02
N LEU A 47 -2.94 1.38 1.75
CA LEU A 47 -4.34 1.59 1.40
C LEU A 47 -5.23 0.42 1.85
N THR A 48 -4.72 -0.81 1.75
CA THR A 48 -5.42 -2.01 2.21
C THR A 48 -5.64 -1.99 3.72
N GLU A 49 -4.60 -1.67 4.49
CA GLU A 49 -4.70 -1.58 5.94
C GLU A 49 -5.62 -0.45 6.38
N CYS A 50 -5.55 0.73 5.76
CA CYS A 50 -6.47 1.84 6.03
C CYS A 50 -7.95 1.43 5.81
N VAL A 51 -8.25 0.71 4.72
CA VAL A 51 -9.61 0.24 4.45
C VAL A 51 -10.05 -0.85 5.43
N LYS A 52 -9.17 -1.79 5.78
CA LYS A 52 -9.46 -2.83 6.77
C LYS A 52 -9.76 -2.21 8.14
N GLN A 53 -8.93 -1.27 8.59
CA GLN A 53 -9.14 -0.56 9.85
C GLN A 53 -10.46 0.21 9.87
N ARG A 54 -10.79 0.91 8.77
CA ARG A 54 -12.07 1.60 8.64
C ARG A 54 -13.26 0.66 8.74
N LYS A 55 -13.18 -0.54 8.15
CA LYS A 55 -14.23 -1.56 8.27
C LYS A 55 -14.35 -2.12 9.69
N LYS A 56 -13.25 -2.26 10.42
CA LYS A 56 -13.24 -2.80 11.79
C LYS A 56 -13.76 -1.79 12.82
N ASN A 57 -13.25 -0.56 12.78
CA ASN A 57 -13.41 0.41 13.86
C ASN A 57 -14.10 1.73 13.43
N GLY A 58 -14.47 1.88 12.15
CA GLY A 58 -15.06 3.11 11.61
C GLY A 58 -14.10 4.30 11.49
N LYS A 59 -12.87 4.17 11.99
CA LYS A 59 -11.83 5.21 11.99
C LYS A 59 -10.87 5.06 10.81
N TYR A 60 -10.33 6.18 10.33
CA TYR A 60 -9.43 6.25 9.17
C TYR A 60 -7.94 6.25 9.54
N VAL A 61 -7.61 6.24 10.83
CA VAL A 61 -6.26 6.11 11.40
C VAL A 61 -6.37 5.19 12.61
N SER A 62 -5.48 4.20 12.75
CA SER A 62 -5.38 3.44 14.00
C SER A 62 -4.83 4.35 15.08
N ASN A 63 -5.41 4.25 16.28
CA ASN A 63 -4.92 4.96 17.46
C ASN A 63 -3.50 4.53 17.88
N GLU A 64 -2.94 3.50 17.23
CA GLU A 64 -1.68 2.83 17.57
C GLU A 64 -0.53 3.19 16.60
N LEU A 65 -0.76 4.03 15.57
CA LEU A 65 0.29 4.42 14.61
C LEU A 65 1.38 5.33 15.21
N ASP A 66 1.08 6.01 16.32
CA ASP A 66 2.03 6.85 17.07
C ASP A 66 2.69 6.11 18.25
N ILE A 67 2.50 4.80 18.37
CA ILE A 67 3.15 4.00 19.41
C ILE A 67 4.45 3.46 18.82
N PRO A 68 5.63 3.91 19.29
CA PRO A 68 6.89 3.31 18.91
C PRO A 68 6.85 1.82 19.22
N PRO A 69 7.31 0.93 18.32
CA PRO A 69 7.38 -0.49 18.63
C PRO A 69 8.27 -0.67 19.88
N GLU A 70 7.78 -1.43 20.86
CA GLU A 70 8.63 -1.95 21.93
C GLU A 70 9.62 -2.93 21.28
N LEU A 71 10.84 -2.45 21.03
CA LEU A 71 11.95 -3.28 20.60
C LEU A 71 12.65 -3.78 21.86
N ASP A 72 12.30 -4.99 22.31
CA ASP A 72 13.14 -5.76 23.22
C ASP A 72 14.39 -6.21 22.45
N ILE A 73 15.41 -5.36 22.47
CA ILE A 73 16.76 -5.69 21.99
C ILE A 73 17.56 -6.14 23.22
N GLU A 74 17.76 -7.46 23.36
CA GLU A 74 18.77 -8.05 24.26
C GLU A 74 20.19 -7.95 23.67
#